data_AF-A0A401MMD3-F1
#
_entry.id   AF-A0A401MMD3-F1
#
_cell.length_a   1.000
_cell.length_b   1.000
_cell.length_c   1.000
_cell.angle_alpha   90.00
_cell.angle_beta   90.00
_cell.angle_gamma   90.00
#
_symmetry.space_group_name_H-M   'P 1'
#
loop_
_entity.id
_entity.type
_entity.pdbx_description
1 polymer ?
#
loop_
_entity_poly.entity_id
_entity_poly.type
_entity_poly.pdbx_seq_one_letter_code
_entity_poly.pdbx_strand_id
1 'polypeptide(L)'
;MNVRRSAAALAAATAVIGAATAPAVAADPSPSASRAFPSALYGSTDPTYDGVWRQSLTLLAQHTVGVKSPAESVDWLAGQQCPNGAFAPYRADPAEACGAKLMVDTNNTAAAVQALAALGGHDAAADKAVAWLKSVQNKDGGWGYAPGGASDTNSTSVVVGALTAVGEKPTDVRKGEQTPYDALRKLALPCDGDGAGAFAFQPDKKGELAANADATAAGVVGALGKGLVVRPGSGTRTDAATCTDAGAPSPQRAAANGAAYLTKALAKDGHLKSTLPGSTDQPDNGNTADAVVALAAQGQVAQAKKPLQWLEQNSAAWAAKSGPAAYAQLIFAAHATGTDPRDFGGADLVQQLNATGPAPKTATDDSAGDTDDSDGGDIWWMVGAGLAAGAGIGFLISGRNKRRKP
;
A
#
# COMPACT_ATOMS: atom_id res chain seq x y z
N MET A 1 -14.94 52.19 5.19
CA MET A 1 -15.75 51.17 4.49
C MET A 1 -15.04 49.84 4.58
N ASN A 2 -15.64 48.91 5.32
CA ASN A 2 -15.22 47.52 5.44
C ASN A 2 -15.70 46.74 4.19
N VAL A 3 -14.86 45.89 3.60
CA VAL A 3 -15.36 44.66 2.96
C VAL A 3 -14.47 43.49 3.39
N ARG A 4 -15.16 42.46 3.86
CA ARG A 4 -14.66 41.32 4.62
C ARG A 4 -14.11 40.22 3.72
N ARG A 5 -13.18 39.48 4.32
CA ARG A 5 -12.63 38.18 3.93
C ARG A 5 -13.72 37.12 3.74
N SER A 6 -13.54 36.22 2.79
CA SER A 6 -14.07 34.85 2.84
C SER A 6 -12.94 33.88 2.55
N ALA A 7 -12.56 33.13 3.57
CA ALA A 7 -11.62 32.01 3.51
C ALA A 7 -12.41 30.75 3.14
N ALA A 8 -12.00 30.06 2.08
CA ALA A 8 -12.45 28.70 1.81
C ALA A 8 -11.57 27.74 2.64
N ALA A 9 -12.17 27.07 3.62
CA ALA A 9 -11.58 25.93 4.28
C ALA A 9 -11.67 24.73 3.32
N LEU A 10 -10.52 24.23 2.83
CA LEU A 10 -10.47 22.93 2.17
C LEU A 10 -10.50 21.85 3.25
N ALA A 11 -11.60 21.11 3.32
CA ALA A 11 -11.65 19.83 3.99
C ALA A 11 -10.75 18.85 3.22
N ALA A 12 -9.80 18.22 3.93
CA ALA A 12 -9.02 17.12 3.41
C ALA A 12 -9.98 15.98 3.04
N ALA A 13 -9.92 15.52 1.80
CA ALA A 13 -10.71 14.39 1.33
C ALA A 13 -10.14 13.09 1.91
N THR A 14 -10.60 12.73 3.11
CA THR A 14 -10.75 11.32 3.49
C THR A 14 -11.85 10.74 2.61
N ALA A 15 -11.49 9.96 1.61
CA ALA A 15 -12.47 9.21 0.82
C ALA A 15 -13.09 8.10 1.68
N VAL A 16 -14.23 8.42 2.32
CA VAL A 16 -15.10 7.44 2.98
C VAL A 16 -16.49 7.55 2.35
N ILE A 17 -16.89 6.49 1.66
CA ILE A 17 -18.20 6.32 1.03
C ILE A 17 -19.25 6.10 2.13
N GLY A 18 -19.94 7.18 2.51
CA GLY A 18 -21.14 7.18 3.35
C GLY A 18 -22.42 7.36 2.52
N ALA A 19 -23.41 6.51 2.78
CA ALA A 19 -24.70 6.46 2.09
C ALA A 19 -25.50 7.76 2.24
N ALA A 20 -25.91 8.36 1.12
CA ALA A 20 -26.86 9.47 1.10
C ALA A 20 -28.29 8.94 0.88
N THR A 21 -29.19 9.22 1.82
CA THR A 21 -30.63 9.12 1.62
C THR A 21 -31.08 10.21 0.64
N ALA A 22 -31.60 9.81 -0.51
CA ALA A 22 -32.06 10.70 -1.57
C ALA A 22 -33.44 11.33 -1.26
N PRO A 23 -33.65 12.63 -1.57
CA PRO A 23 -34.94 13.13 -2.01
C PRO A 23 -35.08 12.99 -3.53
N ALA A 24 -36.31 12.76 -3.98
CA ALA A 24 -36.62 12.33 -5.33
C ALA A 24 -36.64 13.45 -6.39
N VAL A 25 -36.32 13.01 -7.62
CA VAL A 25 -36.66 13.51 -8.97
C VAL A 25 -35.90 14.71 -9.56
N ALA A 26 -34.91 14.39 -10.39
CA ALA A 26 -34.75 14.96 -11.74
C ALA A 26 -34.24 13.83 -12.66
N ALA A 27 -34.78 13.73 -13.88
CA ALA A 27 -34.56 12.62 -14.81
C ALA A 27 -33.08 12.23 -14.97
N ASP A 28 -32.82 10.93 -14.82
CA ASP A 28 -31.48 10.35 -14.91
C ASP A 28 -30.82 10.67 -16.25
N PRO A 29 -29.61 11.26 -16.30
CA PRO A 29 -28.80 11.13 -17.50
C PRO A 29 -28.51 9.64 -17.71
N SER A 30 -28.75 9.15 -18.93
CA SER A 30 -28.47 7.76 -19.34
C SER A 30 -27.12 7.30 -18.79
N PRO A 31 -26.98 6.04 -18.32
CA PRO A 31 -25.72 5.55 -17.80
C PRO A 31 -24.65 5.75 -18.88
N SER A 32 -23.75 6.69 -18.63
CA SER A 32 -22.57 6.88 -19.45
C SER A 32 -21.86 5.53 -19.48
N ALA A 33 -21.56 5.03 -20.68
CA ALA A 33 -20.88 3.76 -20.89
C ALA A 33 -19.73 3.64 -19.90
N SER A 34 -19.71 2.55 -19.12
CA SER A 34 -18.63 2.22 -18.19
C SER A 34 -17.31 2.37 -18.93
N ARG A 35 -16.55 3.43 -18.64
CA ARG A 35 -15.23 3.61 -19.22
C ARG A 35 -14.41 2.42 -18.74
N ALA A 36 -14.00 1.56 -19.67
CA ALA A 36 -13.07 0.48 -19.36
C ALA A 36 -11.80 1.12 -18.78
N PHE A 37 -11.50 0.82 -17.51
CA PHE A 37 -10.25 1.25 -16.90
C PHE A 37 -9.08 0.50 -17.55
N PRO A 38 -7.85 1.05 -17.53
CA PRO A 38 -6.69 0.37 -18.09
C PRO A 38 -6.60 -1.04 -17.52
N SER A 39 -6.49 -2.05 -18.39
CA SER A 39 -6.45 -3.46 -17.97
C SER A 39 -5.34 -3.74 -16.97
N ALA A 40 -4.24 -2.99 -17.05
CA ALA A 40 -3.06 -3.11 -16.19
C ALA A 40 -3.25 -2.66 -14.72
N LEU A 41 -4.34 -1.94 -14.41
CA LEU A 41 -4.60 -1.35 -13.09
C LEU A 41 -5.40 -2.32 -12.21
N TYR A 42 -4.96 -2.50 -10.96
CA TYR A 42 -5.74 -3.24 -9.97
C TYR A 42 -6.92 -2.40 -9.45
N GLY A 43 -8.08 -3.04 -9.31
CA GLY A 43 -9.33 -2.44 -8.83
C GLY A 43 -10.25 -1.93 -9.95
N SER A 44 -11.55 -1.95 -9.68
CA SER A 44 -12.62 -1.56 -10.62
C SER A 44 -13.29 -0.23 -10.31
N THR A 45 -12.89 0.44 -9.23
CA THR A 45 -13.39 1.77 -8.83
C THR A 45 -12.64 2.88 -9.56
N ASP A 46 -13.27 4.05 -9.65
CA ASP A 46 -12.70 5.26 -10.26
C ASP A 46 -11.33 5.59 -9.65
N PRO A 47 -10.24 5.54 -10.44
CA PRO A 47 -8.88 5.74 -9.95
C PRO A 47 -8.48 7.19 -9.76
N THR A 48 -9.36 8.15 -10.05
CA THR A 48 -9.05 9.60 -10.08
C THR A 48 -8.27 10.09 -8.86
N TYR A 49 -8.50 9.49 -7.68
CA TYR A 49 -7.88 9.91 -6.43
C TYR A 49 -6.89 8.90 -5.83
N ASP A 50 -6.80 7.68 -6.34
CA ASP A 50 -6.05 6.60 -5.68
C ASP A 50 -5.27 5.67 -6.62
N GLY A 51 -5.30 5.89 -7.94
CA GLY A 51 -4.74 4.96 -8.94
C GLY A 51 -3.27 4.60 -8.69
N VAL A 52 -2.39 5.60 -8.52
CA VAL A 52 -0.97 5.36 -8.23
C VAL A 52 -0.77 4.75 -6.85
N TRP A 53 -1.47 5.24 -5.84
CA TRP A 53 -1.39 4.71 -4.48
C TRP A 53 -1.77 3.23 -4.42
N ARG A 54 -2.97 2.88 -4.89
CA ARG A 54 -3.48 1.50 -4.85
C ARG A 54 -2.64 0.54 -5.68
N GLN A 55 -2.13 0.99 -6.83
CA GLN A 55 -1.24 0.20 -7.65
C GLN A 55 0.09 -0.05 -6.93
N SER A 56 0.70 1.00 -6.37
CA SER A 56 1.97 0.89 -5.64
C SER A 56 1.86 -0.09 -4.48
N LEU A 57 0.81 0.04 -3.66
CA LEU A 57 0.57 -0.87 -2.53
C LEU A 57 0.33 -2.31 -3.00
N THR A 58 -0.42 -2.51 -4.10
CA THR A 58 -0.69 -3.84 -4.66
C THR A 58 0.59 -4.54 -5.09
N LEU A 59 1.40 -3.87 -5.92
CA LEU A 59 2.63 -4.44 -6.44
C LEU A 59 3.63 -4.71 -5.31
N LEU A 60 3.70 -3.81 -4.33
CA LEU A 60 4.52 -3.98 -3.15
C LEU A 60 4.05 -5.16 -2.27
N ALA A 61 2.73 -5.35 -2.11
CA ALA A 61 2.17 -6.50 -1.40
C ALA A 61 2.44 -7.82 -2.12
N GLN A 62 2.27 -7.88 -3.45
CA GLN A 62 2.62 -9.03 -4.27
C GLN A 62 4.09 -9.41 -4.10
N HIS A 63 5.00 -8.45 -4.27
CA HIS A 63 6.43 -8.64 -4.08
C HIS A 63 6.74 -9.20 -2.68
N THR A 64 6.12 -8.62 -1.64
CA THR A 64 6.32 -9.01 -0.24
C THR A 64 5.97 -10.48 0.03
N VAL A 65 4.98 -11.03 -0.69
CA VAL A 65 4.52 -12.43 -0.52
C VAL A 65 5.00 -13.37 -1.62
N GLY A 66 6.01 -12.95 -2.40
CA GLY A 66 6.66 -13.76 -3.44
C GLY A 66 5.82 -13.96 -4.70
N VAL A 67 4.81 -13.12 -4.95
CA VAL A 67 4.03 -13.12 -6.20
C VAL A 67 4.70 -12.19 -7.20
N LYS A 68 4.98 -12.70 -8.41
CA LYS A 68 5.52 -11.90 -9.51
C LYS A 68 4.40 -11.03 -10.10
N SER A 69 4.54 -9.71 -9.99
CA SER A 69 3.62 -8.78 -10.62
C SER A 69 3.69 -8.84 -12.15
N PRO A 70 2.56 -8.69 -12.87
CA PRO A 70 2.55 -8.57 -14.32
C PRO A 70 3.34 -7.35 -14.80
N ALA A 71 4.15 -7.51 -15.86
CA ALA A 71 5.03 -6.45 -16.35
C ALA A 71 4.23 -5.21 -16.77
N GLU A 72 3.09 -5.39 -17.43
CA GLU A 72 2.18 -4.33 -17.83
C GLU A 72 1.65 -3.52 -16.65
N SER A 73 1.47 -4.12 -15.48
CA SER A 73 1.03 -3.46 -14.25
C SER A 73 2.15 -2.61 -13.64
N VAL A 74 3.40 -3.05 -13.75
CA VAL A 74 4.58 -2.29 -13.32
C VAL A 74 4.86 -1.14 -14.30
N ASP A 75 4.81 -1.41 -15.60
CA ASP A 75 4.96 -0.41 -16.65
C ASP A 75 3.86 0.65 -16.58
N TRP A 76 2.63 0.25 -16.26
CA TRP A 76 1.55 1.20 -16.01
C TRP A 76 1.91 2.14 -14.86
N LEU A 77 2.42 1.61 -13.73
CA LEU A 77 2.84 2.45 -12.60
C LEU A 77 3.96 3.40 -13.04
N ALA A 78 5.04 2.87 -13.62
CA ALA A 78 6.18 3.68 -14.06
C ALA A 78 5.77 4.78 -15.07
N GLY A 79 4.84 4.46 -15.99
CA GLY A 79 4.30 5.39 -16.98
C GLY A 79 3.50 6.54 -16.40
N GLN A 80 2.97 6.43 -15.17
CA GLN A 80 2.27 7.53 -14.50
C GLN A 80 3.22 8.69 -14.15
N GLN A 81 4.54 8.47 -14.11
CA GLN A 81 5.52 9.48 -13.71
C GLN A 81 5.51 10.70 -14.64
N CYS A 82 5.52 11.89 -14.05
CA CYS A 82 5.69 13.15 -14.78
C CYS A 82 7.17 13.41 -15.14
N PRO A 83 7.44 14.27 -16.15
CA PRO A 83 8.81 14.63 -16.52
C PRO A 83 9.66 15.25 -15.40
N ASN A 84 9.07 15.78 -14.34
CA ASN A 84 9.77 16.29 -13.15
C ASN A 84 10.05 15.21 -12.10
N GLY A 85 9.58 13.98 -12.28
CA GLY A 85 9.74 12.85 -11.35
C GLY A 85 8.52 12.57 -10.46
N ALA A 86 7.60 13.53 -10.34
CA ALA A 86 6.44 13.41 -9.46
C ALA A 86 5.38 12.48 -10.03
N PHE A 87 4.51 11.97 -9.16
CA PHE A 87 3.31 11.23 -9.53
C PHE A 87 2.05 12.00 -9.13
N ALA A 88 1.11 12.07 -10.06
CA ALA A 88 -0.28 12.43 -9.76
C ALA A 88 -1.01 11.22 -9.18
N PRO A 89 -2.17 11.39 -8.50
CA PRO A 89 -2.98 10.26 -8.09
C PRO A 89 -3.37 9.35 -9.25
N TYR A 90 -3.64 9.93 -10.43
CA TYR A 90 -3.93 9.20 -11.65
C TYR A 90 -3.83 10.10 -12.88
N ARG A 91 -3.28 9.57 -13.98
CA ARG A 91 -3.28 10.15 -15.32
C ARG A 91 -3.97 9.17 -16.27
N ALA A 92 -5.07 9.62 -16.86
CA ALA A 92 -5.85 8.81 -17.80
C ALA A 92 -5.08 8.52 -19.10
N ASP A 93 -4.29 9.50 -19.57
CA ASP A 93 -3.38 9.34 -20.70
C ASP A 93 -1.96 9.77 -20.29
N PRO A 94 -1.05 8.80 -20.04
CA PRO A 94 0.35 9.07 -19.77
C PRO A 94 1.13 9.76 -20.90
N ALA A 95 0.62 9.78 -22.14
CA ALA A 95 1.24 10.48 -23.26
C ALA A 95 0.97 12.00 -23.21
N GLU A 96 -0.11 12.44 -22.56
CA GLU A 96 -0.39 13.86 -22.38
C GLU A 96 0.65 14.50 -21.45
N ALA A 97 1.18 15.67 -21.83
CA ALA A 97 2.14 16.38 -21.00
C ALA A 97 1.56 16.68 -19.61
N CYS A 98 2.37 16.52 -18.55
CA CYS A 98 1.99 16.94 -17.21
C CYS A 98 1.84 18.47 -17.16
N GLY A 99 0.62 18.95 -17.34
CA GLY A 99 0.29 20.37 -17.34
C GLY A 99 0.43 20.99 -15.95
N ALA A 100 0.55 22.32 -15.91
CA ALA A 100 0.70 23.08 -14.65
C ALA A 100 -0.49 22.95 -13.67
N LYS A 101 -1.64 22.44 -14.14
CA LYS A 101 -2.84 22.20 -13.34
C LYS A 101 -2.97 20.76 -12.84
N LEU A 102 -2.11 19.85 -13.33
CA LEU A 102 -2.12 18.47 -12.86
C LEU A 102 -1.64 18.46 -11.42
N MET A 103 -2.48 17.97 -10.52
CA MET A 103 -2.08 17.81 -9.14
C MET A 103 -1.17 16.61 -8.98
N VAL A 104 0.05 16.87 -8.49
CA VAL A 104 1.00 15.87 -8.04
C VAL A 104 1.20 16.01 -6.54
N ASP A 105 1.48 14.92 -5.86
CA ASP A 105 1.61 14.90 -4.39
C ASP A 105 2.75 13.98 -3.92
N THR A 106 3.16 14.22 -2.67
CA THR A 106 4.29 13.55 -2.05
C THR A 106 3.99 12.10 -1.70
N ASN A 107 2.72 11.76 -1.43
CA ASN A 107 2.33 10.42 -0.96
C ASN A 107 2.29 9.41 -2.10
N ASN A 108 1.63 9.74 -3.21
CA ASN A 108 1.64 8.94 -4.43
C ASN A 108 3.06 8.75 -4.96
N THR A 109 3.86 9.82 -4.95
CA THR A 109 5.26 9.76 -5.38
C THR A 109 6.08 8.84 -4.48
N ALA A 110 5.95 8.95 -3.15
CA ALA A 110 6.68 8.13 -2.20
C ALA A 110 6.26 6.66 -2.22
N ALA A 111 4.97 6.37 -2.38
CA ALA A 111 4.48 4.99 -2.54
C ALA A 111 5.02 4.35 -3.84
N ALA A 112 5.02 5.10 -4.94
CA ALA A 112 5.58 4.63 -6.21
C ALA A 112 7.09 4.33 -6.09
N VAL A 113 7.87 5.19 -5.41
CA VAL A 113 9.29 4.92 -5.13
C VAL A 113 9.47 3.60 -4.39
N GLN A 114 8.71 3.36 -3.32
CA GLN A 114 8.85 2.13 -2.54
C GLN A 114 8.52 0.87 -3.35
N ALA A 115 7.47 0.93 -4.18
CA ALA A 115 7.09 -0.17 -5.04
C ALA A 115 8.15 -0.44 -6.14
N LEU A 116 8.56 0.60 -6.87
CA LEU A 116 9.53 0.48 -7.96
C LEU A 116 10.91 0.02 -7.46
N ALA A 117 11.34 0.51 -6.29
CA ALA A 117 12.59 0.06 -5.65
C ALA A 117 12.53 -1.42 -5.25
N ALA A 118 11.38 -1.90 -4.73
CA ALA A 118 11.22 -3.30 -4.35
C ALA A 118 11.20 -4.25 -5.56
N LEU A 119 10.54 -3.85 -6.65
CA LEU A 119 10.43 -4.65 -7.86
C LEU A 119 11.74 -4.73 -8.66
N GLY A 120 12.58 -3.69 -8.58
CA GLY A 120 13.83 -3.58 -9.34
C GLY A 120 13.60 -3.25 -10.82
N GLY A 121 14.67 -2.89 -11.55
CA GLY A 121 14.61 -2.60 -13.00
C GLY A 121 14.06 -1.21 -13.36
N HIS A 122 13.68 -0.41 -12.36
CA HIS A 122 13.11 0.94 -12.54
C HIS A 122 13.85 2.00 -11.71
N ASP A 123 15.15 1.80 -11.45
CA ASP A 123 15.97 2.68 -10.59
C ASP A 123 15.94 4.14 -11.07
N ALA A 124 16.05 4.37 -12.38
CA ALA A 124 15.99 5.73 -12.94
C ALA A 124 14.67 6.45 -12.64
N ALA A 125 13.54 5.74 -12.62
CA ALA A 125 12.25 6.32 -12.27
C ALA A 125 12.18 6.62 -10.76
N ALA A 126 12.62 5.67 -9.92
CA ALA A 126 12.68 5.85 -8.47
C ALA A 126 13.60 7.02 -8.06
N ASP A 127 14.80 7.11 -8.62
CA ASP A 127 15.77 8.18 -8.36
C ASP A 127 15.22 9.55 -8.74
N LYS A 128 14.54 9.64 -9.88
CA LYS A 128 13.92 10.88 -10.35
C LYS A 128 12.79 11.34 -9.43
N ALA A 129 11.98 10.40 -8.94
CA ALA A 129 10.94 10.68 -7.96
C ALA A 129 11.52 11.13 -6.61
N VAL A 130 12.60 10.49 -6.14
CA VAL A 130 13.33 10.89 -4.94
C VAL A 130 13.94 12.29 -5.09
N ALA A 131 14.54 12.60 -6.24
CA ALA A 131 15.05 13.93 -6.55
C ALA A 131 13.94 14.99 -6.47
N TRP A 132 12.74 14.67 -6.98
CA TRP A 132 11.59 15.55 -6.86
C TRP A 132 11.15 15.73 -5.40
N LEU A 133 11.02 14.64 -4.63
CA LEU A 133 10.66 14.69 -3.20
C LEU A 133 11.62 15.60 -2.41
N LYS A 134 12.93 15.47 -2.64
CA LYS A 134 13.94 16.36 -2.04
C LYS A 134 13.75 17.82 -2.42
N SER A 135 13.40 18.09 -3.69
CA SER A 135 13.20 19.46 -4.18
C SER A 135 12.05 20.18 -3.47
N VAL A 136 11.01 19.43 -3.06
CA VAL A 136 9.80 19.96 -2.40
C VAL A 136 9.82 19.85 -0.87
N GLN A 137 10.95 19.45 -0.28
CA GLN A 137 11.11 19.40 1.18
C GLN A 137 10.97 20.81 1.81
N ASN A 138 10.16 20.88 2.87
CA ASN A 138 9.88 22.10 3.62
C ASN A 138 11.04 22.51 4.53
N LYS A 139 11.04 23.77 4.98
CA LYS A 139 12.10 24.36 5.84
C LYS A 139 12.26 23.66 7.18
N ASP A 140 11.23 23.00 7.68
CA ASP A 140 11.25 22.24 8.92
C ASP A 140 11.80 20.81 8.75
N GLY A 141 12.17 20.43 7.52
CA GLY A 141 12.68 19.12 7.15
C GLY A 141 11.60 18.13 6.72
N GLY A 142 10.31 18.48 6.81
CA GLY A 142 9.19 17.59 6.51
C GLY A 142 8.58 17.80 5.13
N TRP A 143 7.45 17.13 4.91
CA TRP A 143 6.62 17.23 3.71
C TRP A 143 5.15 17.35 4.09
N GLY A 144 4.44 18.18 3.34
CA GLY A 144 2.99 18.12 3.29
C GLY A 144 2.53 17.23 2.14
N TYR A 145 1.26 16.82 2.16
CA TYR A 145 0.63 16.08 1.06
C TYR A 145 0.88 16.76 -0.31
N ALA A 146 0.50 18.03 -0.44
CA ALA A 146 0.80 18.83 -1.62
C ALA A 146 2.12 19.61 -1.45
N PRO A 147 2.95 19.75 -2.51
CA PRO A 147 4.15 20.58 -2.48
C PRO A 147 3.88 22.00 -1.96
N GLY A 148 4.67 22.44 -1.00
CA GLY A 148 4.52 23.76 -0.36
C GLY A 148 3.40 23.86 0.69
N GLY A 149 2.63 22.79 0.89
CA GLY A 149 1.72 22.66 2.04
C GLY A 149 2.47 22.49 3.36
N ALA A 150 1.76 22.67 4.48
CA ALA A 150 2.33 22.45 5.81
C ALA A 150 2.80 21.00 5.97
N SER A 151 3.92 20.78 6.65
CA SER A 151 4.41 19.43 6.91
C SER A 151 3.45 18.67 7.81
N ASP A 152 3.21 17.41 7.47
CA ASP A 152 2.36 16.49 8.23
C ASP A 152 3.07 15.16 8.50
N THR A 153 2.61 14.45 9.53
CA THR A 153 3.26 13.22 9.98
C THR A 153 3.15 12.11 8.94
N ASN A 154 1.99 11.94 8.30
CA ASN A 154 1.74 10.86 7.35
C ASN A 154 2.63 11.01 6.10
N SER A 155 2.61 12.18 5.48
CA SER A 155 3.37 12.51 4.28
C SER A 155 4.87 12.48 4.56
N THR A 156 5.32 13.02 5.70
CA THR A 156 6.73 12.94 6.09
C THR A 156 7.17 11.49 6.31
N SER A 157 6.32 10.65 6.92
CA SER A 157 6.67 9.26 7.21
C SER A 157 6.74 8.39 5.96
N VAL A 158 5.80 8.54 5.01
CA VAL A 158 5.86 7.78 3.75
C VAL A 158 7.06 8.21 2.89
N VAL A 159 7.44 9.49 2.91
CA VAL A 159 8.66 9.98 2.25
C VAL A 159 9.92 9.43 2.91
N VAL A 160 9.98 9.36 4.25
CA VAL A 160 11.08 8.68 4.95
C VAL A 160 11.19 7.22 4.49
N GLY A 161 10.06 6.53 4.35
CA GLY A 161 10.00 5.17 3.80
C GLY A 161 10.56 5.06 2.38
N ALA A 162 10.21 6.01 1.50
CA ALA A 162 10.72 6.08 0.14
C ALA A 162 12.24 6.30 0.08
N LEU A 163 12.77 7.21 0.90
CA LEU A 163 14.21 7.44 1.02
C LEU A 163 14.94 6.16 1.48
N THR A 164 14.44 5.51 2.53
CA THR A 164 15.02 4.25 3.00
C THR A 164 14.97 3.15 1.93
N ALA A 165 13.88 3.06 1.15
CA ALA A 165 13.71 2.01 0.14
C ALA A 165 14.76 2.07 -0.97
N VAL A 166 15.22 3.27 -1.33
CA VAL A 166 16.32 3.46 -2.31
C VAL A 166 17.72 3.49 -1.64
N GLY A 167 17.81 3.15 -0.36
CA GLY A 167 19.08 3.11 0.38
C GLY A 167 19.60 4.48 0.83
N GLU A 168 18.82 5.55 0.68
CA GLU A 168 19.18 6.84 1.24
C GLU A 168 18.97 6.88 2.74
N LYS A 169 19.88 7.57 3.42
CA LYS A 169 19.75 7.82 4.86
C LYS A 169 18.86 9.05 5.05
N PRO A 170 17.69 8.93 5.71
CA PRO A 170 16.83 10.09 5.94
C PRO A 170 17.52 11.22 6.71
N THR A 171 18.53 10.90 7.54
CA THR A 171 19.36 11.90 8.22
C THR A 171 20.17 12.78 7.28
N ASP A 172 20.47 12.33 6.06
CA ASP A 172 21.28 13.06 5.10
C ASP A 172 20.46 13.95 4.17
N VAL A 173 19.14 13.76 4.13
CA VAL A 173 18.21 14.57 3.35
C VAL A 173 17.76 15.79 4.15
N ARG A 174 18.40 16.92 3.90
CA ARG A 174 18.24 18.12 4.73
C ARG A 174 17.68 19.33 3.98
N LYS A 175 16.89 20.13 4.70
CA LYS A 175 16.59 21.52 4.35
C LYS A 175 17.26 22.44 5.37
N GLY A 176 18.38 23.05 4.98
CA GLY A 176 19.25 23.73 5.94
C GLY A 176 19.79 22.72 6.95
N GLU A 177 19.56 22.94 8.25
CA GLU A 177 19.97 22.02 9.31
C GLU A 177 18.90 20.98 9.66
N GLN A 178 17.69 21.07 9.08
CA GLN A 178 16.56 20.23 9.45
C GLN A 178 16.49 18.95 8.60
N THR A 179 16.28 17.84 9.27
CA THR A 179 16.07 16.49 8.73
C THR A 179 14.57 16.11 8.79
N PRO A 180 14.14 15.03 8.12
CA PRO A 180 12.78 14.51 8.23
C PRO A 180 12.37 14.19 9.67
N TYR A 181 13.34 13.72 10.45
CA TYR A 181 13.12 13.39 11.85
C TYR A 181 12.90 14.62 12.72
N ASP A 182 13.44 15.79 12.34
CA ASP A 182 13.16 17.03 13.07
C ASP A 182 11.71 17.47 12.90
N ALA A 183 11.16 17.32 11.69
CA ALA A 183 9.75 17.57 11.43
C ALA A 183 8.85 16.60 12.22
N LEU A 184 9.11 15.29 12.15
CA LEU A 184 8.33 14.29 12.89
C LEU A 184 8.33 14.55 14.40
N ARG A 185 9.49 14.91 14.96
CA ARG A 185 9.59 15.23 16.39
C ARG A 185 8.82 16.47 16.81
N LYS A 186 8.68 17.47 15.93
CA LYS A 186 7.85 18.66 16.18
C LYS A 186 6.35 18.34 16.14
N LEU A 187 5.97 17.23 15.51
CA LEU A 187 4.59 16.76 15.43
C LEU A 187 4.26 15.70 16.50
N ALA A 188 5.25 15.27 17.29
CA ALA A 188 5.06 14.37 18.41
C ALA A 188 4.57 15.13 19.65
N LEU A 189 3.53 14.61 20.29
CA LEU A 189 3.01 15.12 21.54
C LEU A 189 3.90 14.68 22.72
N PRO A 190 3.97 15.49 23.79
CA PRO A 190 4.58 15.10 25.07
C PRO A 190 3.84 13.91 25.71
N CYS A 191 4.41 13.32 26.76
CA CYS A 191 3.83 12.20 27.50
C CYS A 191 2.87 12.60 28.63
N ASP A 192 2.29 13.79 28.56
CA ASP A 192 1.26 14.28 29.47
C ASP A 192 -0.09 14.52 28.76
N GLY A 193 -1.16 14.54 29.56
CA GLY A 193 -2.51 14.84 29.08
C GLY A 193 -3.15 13.78 28.17
N ASP A 194 -4.26 14.20 27.56
CA ASP A 194 -4.99 13.37 26.61
C ASP A 194 -4.20 13.27 25.30
N GLY A 195 -3.89 12.04 24.89
CA GLY A 195 -3.07 11.81 23.70
C GLY A 195 -1.57 11.74 23.95
N ALA A 196 -1.15 11.61 25.21
CA ALA A 196 0.25 11.43 25.61
C ALA A 196 1.03 10.50 24.65
N GLY A 197 2.08 11.05 24.03
CA GLY A 197 2.99 10.36 23.13
C GLY A 197 2.53 10.15 21.69
N ALA A 198 1.31 10.53 21.33
CA ALA A 198 0.81 10.43 19.97
C ALA A 198 1.59 11.34 19.01
N PHE A 199 1.40 11.13 17.71
CA PHE A 199 1.71 12.14 16.71
C PHE A 199 0.41 12.86 16.30
N ALA A 200 0.54 14.15 16.01
CA ALA A 200 -0.50 14.90 15.32
C ALA A 200 -0.40 14.70 13.81
N PHE A 201 -1.52 14.86 13.11
CA PHE A 201 -1.50 14.99 11.65
C PHE A 201 -0.72 16.25 11.25
N GLN A 202 -1.24 17.41 11.66
CA GLN A 202 -0.66 18.74 11.45
C GLN A 202 -0.97 19.63 12.66
N PRO A 203 -0.18 20.69 12.91
CA PRO A 203 -0.61 21.75 13.81
C PRO A 203 -1.85 22.46 13.29
N ASP A 204 -2.72 22.89 14.20
CA ASP A 204 -3.84 23.75 13.85
C ASP A 204 -3.38 25.18 13.51
N LYS A 205 -4.31 26.10 13.27
CA LYS A 205 -4.00 27.51 12.94
C LYS A 205 -3.26 28.26 14.06
N LYS A 206 -3.29 27.77 15.30
CA LYS A 206 -2.59 28.34 16.45
C LYS A 206 -1.26 27.64 16.73
N GLY A 207 -0.94 26.56 16.01
CA GLY A 207 0.22 25.73 16.28
C GLY A 207 -0.04 24.62 17.30
N GLU A 208 -1.30 24.40 17.71
CA GLU A 208 -1.66 23.37 18.69
C GLU A 208 -1.69 21.99 18.01
N LEU A 209 -1.19 20.98 18.71
CA LEU A 209 -1.14 19.59 18.26
C LEU A 209 -2.29 18.80 18.90
N ALA A 210 -2.98 18.00 18.09
CA ALA A 210 -4.00 17.07 18.55
C ALA A 210 -3.57 15.64 18.22
N ALA A 211 -3.70 14.73 19.18
CA ALA A 211 -3.40 13.32 18.97
C ALA A 211 -4.24 12.75 17.84
N ASN A 212 -3.59 12.03 16.93
CA ASN A 212 -4.24 11.38 15.80
C ASN A 212 -3.66 9.97 15.64
N ALA A 213 -4.51 8.95 15.68
CA ALA A 213 -4.06 7.56 15.71
C ALA A 213 -3.46 7.09 14.37
N ASP A 214 -4.00 7.54 13.24
CA ASP A 214 -3.44 7.28 11.91
C ASP A 214 -2.05 7.92 11.76
N ALA A 215 -1.95 9.22 12.05
CA ALA A 215 -0.68 9.93 12.08
C ALA A 215 0.31 9.28 13.05
N THR A 216 -0.16 8.75 14.18
CA THR A 216 0.70 8.04 15.13
C THR A 216 1.25 6.75 14.54
N ALA A 217 0.43 5.94 13.85
CA ALA A 217 0.90 4.74 13.18
C ALA A 217 1.98 5.06 12.13
N ALA A 218 1.70 6.04 11.26
CA ALA A 218 2.68 6.50 10.27
C ALA A 218 3.96 7.05 10.94
N GLY A 219 3.80 7.90 11.95
CA GLY A 219 4.90 8.54 12.68
C GLY A 219 5.81 7.55 13.40
N VAL A 220 5.28 6.46 13.94
CA VAL A 220 6.08 5.37 14.53
C VAL A 220 6.95 4.70 13.46
N VAL A 221 6.36 4.29 12.34
CA VAL A 221 7.09 3.66 11.22
C VAL A 221 8.14 4.62 10.64
N GLY A 222 7.75 5.86 10.38
CA GLY A 222 8.60 6.92 9.86
C GLY A 222 9.76 7.26 10.78
N ALA A 223 9.52 7.44 12.08
CA ALA A 223 10.57 7.77 13.05
C ALA A 223 11.55 6.60 13.29
N LEU A 224 11.16 5.37 12.95
CA LEU A 224 12.05 4.19 12.89
C LEU A 224 12.80 4.07 11.56
N GLY A 225 12.57 4.98 10.61
CA GLY A 225 13.17 4.96 9.28
C GLY A 225 12.69 3.79 8.42
N LYS A 226 11.47 3.29 8.64
CA LYS A 226 10.90 2.15 7.91
C LYS A 226 9.96 2.63 6.81
N GLY A 227 9.77 1.76 5.81
CA GLY A 227 8.78 1.95 4.74
C GLY A 227 7.44 1.29 5.07
N LEU A 228 6.54 1.26 4.08
CA LEU A 228 5.21 0.65 4.16
C LEU A 228 5.27 -0.83 4.53
N VAL A 229 6.31 -1.54 4.06
CA VAL A 229 6.55 -2.95 4.41
C VAL A 229 7.58 -3.02 5.53
N VAL A 230 7.17 -3.63 6.63
CA VAL A 230 8.02 -3.90 7.79
C VAL A 230 8.24 -5.41 7.84
N ARG A 231 9.52 -5.82 7.82
CA ARG A 231 9.85 -7.24 8.01
C ARG A 231 9.36 -7.70 9.38
N PRO A 232 8.82 -8.93 9.50
CA PRO A 232 8.53 -9.51 10.79
C PRO A 232 9.79 -9.46 11.66
N GLY A 233 9.69 -8.71 12.76
CA GLY A 233 10.82 -8.44 13.61
C GLY A 233 11.21 -9.68 14.41
N SER A 234 12.52 -9.92 14.55
CA SER A 234 13.11 -10.80 15.56
C SER A 234 13.00 -10.24 16.99
N GLY A 235 12.09 -9.27 17.21
CA GLY A 235 11.97 -8.48 18.42
C GLY A 235 11.01 -9.10 19.41
N THR A 236 11.56 -9.60 20.52
CA THR A 236 10.83 -10.21 21.64
C THR A 236 10.55 -9.18 22.74
N ARG A 237 10.20 -7.93 22.41
CA ARG A 237 9.77 -7.01 23.47
C ARG A 237 8.44 -7.52 24.01
N THR A 238 8.52 -8.17 25.17
CA THR A 238 7.36 -8.65 25.91
C THR A 238 6.58 -7.49 26.50
N ASP A 239 7.28 -6.40 26.80
CA ASP A 239 6.72 -5.29 27.54
C ASP A 239 6.25 -4.19 26.57
N ALA A 240 5.05 -3.66 26.85
CA ALA A 240 4.53 -2.53 26.10
C ALA A 240 5.44 -1.32 26.28
N ALA A 241 5.62 -0.51 25.23
CA ALA A 241 6.31 0.76 25.40
C ALA A 241 5.55 1.61 26.42
N THR A 242 6.32 2.26 27.29
CA THR A 242 5.81 3.31 28.17
C THR A 242 6.19 4.66 27.58
N CYS A 243 5.25 5.60 27.60
CA CYS A 243 5.54 6.96 27.19
C CYS A 243 6.51 7.58 28.22
N THR A 244 7.63 8.11 27.75
CA THR A 244 8.60 8.78 28.62
C THR A 244 8.98 10.15 28.08
N ASP A 245 8.92 11.15 28.96
CA ASP A 245 9.42 12.50 28.71
C ASP A 245 10.80 12.67 29.34
N ALA A 246 11.80 12.96 28.51
CA ALA A 246 13.14 13.34 28.97
C ALA A 246 13.80 14.26 27.94
N GLY A 247 13.36 15.53 27.92
CA GLY A 247 13.77 16.52 26.92
C GLY A 247 13.21 16.25 25.53
N ALA A 248 13.71 16.95 24.51
CA ALA A 248 13.28 16.76 23.13
C ALA A 248 13.47 15.30 22.69
N PRO A 249 12.44 14.58 22.19
CA PRO A 249 12.56 13.16 21.92
C PRO A 249 13.66 12.85 20.90
N SER A 250 14.32 11.70 21.01
CA SER A 250 15.00 11.13 19.84
C SER A 250 13.95 10.55 18.90
N PRO A 251 14.25 10.29 17.61
CA PRO A 251 13.29 9.65 16.71
C PRO A 251 12.80 8.30 17.26
N GLN A 252 13.71 7.50 17.81
CA GLN A 252 13.38 6.21 18.42
C GLN A 252 12.49 6.35 19.66
N ARG A 253 12.68 7.40 20.46
CA ARG A 253 11.81 7.68 21.60
C ARG A 253 10.43 8.19 21.16
N ALA A 254 10.35 9.05 20.15
CA ALA A 254 9.08 9.46 19.57
C ALA A 254 8.29 8.26 19.05
N ALA A 255 8.95 7.31 18.36
CA ALA A 255 8.34 6.04 17.95
C ALA A 255 7.89 5.19 19.16
N ALA A 256 8.68 5.10 20.23
CA ALA A 256 8.27 4.37 21.43
C ALA A 256 7.04 4.99 22.10
N ASN A 257 7.01 6.31 22.22
CA ASN A 257 5.89 7.05 22.79
C ASN A 257 4.62 6.89 21.94
N GLY A 258 4.74 6.97 20.61
CA GLY A 258 3.62 6.73 19.69
C GLY A 258 3.07 5.30 19.79
N ALA A 259 3.96 4.30 19.89
CA ALA A 259 3.55 2.91 20.09
C ALA A 259 2.85 2.69 21.45
N ALA A 260 3.27 3.40 22.50
CA ALA A 260 2.59 3.40 23.79
C ALA A 260 1.17 3.96 23.69
N TYR A 261 1.00 5.07 22.96
CA TYR A 261 -0.32 5.64 22.65
C TYR A 261 -1.21 4.63 21.90
N LEU A 262 -0.71 4.03 20.82
CA LEU A 262 -1.46 3.05 20.02
C LEU A 262 -1.87 1.83 20.85
N THR A 263 -0.97 1.32 21.69
CA THR A 263 -1.27 0.21 22.59
C THR A 263 -2.43 0.55 23.53
N LYS A 264 -2.43 1.76 24.10
CA LYS A 264 -3.54 2.25 24.94
C LYS A 264 -4.84 2.40 24.15
N ALA A 265 -4.79 2.98 22.95
CA ALA A 265 -5.96 3.19 22.10
C ALA A 265 -6.62 1.86 21.68
N LEU A 266 -5.82 0.83 21.42
CA LEU A 266 -6.28 -0.50 20.98
C LEU A 266 -6.68 -1.42 22.12
N ALA A 267 -6.28 -1.12 23.38
CA ALA A 267 -6.42 -2.03 24.51
C ALA A 267 -7.86 -2.49 24.77
N LYS A 268 -8.84 -1.60 24.61
CA LYS A 268 -10.25 -1.90 24.89
C LYS A 268 -10.88 -2.73 23.78
N ASP A 269 -10.98 -2.16 22.59
CA ASP A 269 -11.82 -2.70 21.52
C ASP A 269 -11.02 -3.57 20.52
N GLY A 270 -9.69 -3.52 20.56
CA GLY A 270 -8.84 -4.20 19.59
C GLY A 270 -8.81 -3.51 18.22
N HIS A 271 -9.39 -2.32 18.08
CA HIS A 271 -9.37 -1.57 16.84
C HIS A 271 -9.37 -0.07 17.11
N LEU A 272 -8.90 0.69 16.13
CA LEU A 272 -9.06 2.14 16.12
C LEU A 272 -10.46 2.50 15.62
N LYS A 273 -10.90 3.73 15.93
CA LYS A 273 -12.17 4.28 15.47
C LYS A 273 -11.90 5.44 14.53
N SER A 274 -12.70 5.53 13.48
CA SER A 274 -12.68 6.66 12.56
C SER A 274 -13.31 7.86 13.26
N THR A 275 -12.52 8.89 13.52
CA THR A 275 -12.99 10.16 14.07
C THR A 275 -13.20 11.16 12.94
N LEU A 276 -14.29 10.99 12.18
CA LEU A 276 -14.73 11.97 11.18
C LEU A 276 -15.62 13.01 11.87
N PRO A 277 -15.27 14.32 11.83
CA PRO A 277 -16.10 15.35 12.42
C PRO A 277 -17.54 15.30 11.90
N GLY A 278 -18.51 15.17 12.83
CA GLY A 278 -19.93 15.11 12.50
C GLY A 278 -20.46 13.72 12.11
N SER A 279 -19.63 12.68 12.16
CA SER A 279 -20.07 11.28 11.98
C SER A 279 -20.03 10.52 13.31
N THR A 280 -20.82 9.44 13.41
CA THR A 280 -20.69 8.50 14.53
C THR A 280 -19.39 7.73 14.42
N ASP A 281 -18.74 7.50 15.55
CA ASP A 281 -17.55 6.65 15.62
C ASP A 281 -17.88 5.26 15.07
N GLN A 282 -17.04 4.78 14.15
CA GLN A 282 -17.10 3.43 13.59
C GLN A 282 -15.71 2.80 13.64
N PRO A 283 -15.61 1.45 13.69
CA PRO A 283 -14.34 0.78 13.56
C PRO A 283 -13.62 1.16 12.26
N ASP A 284 -12.31 1.36 12.35
CA ASP A 284 -11.46 1.74 11.23
C ASP A 284 -10.44 0.64 10.93
N ASN A 285 -10.74 -0.17 9.91
CA ASN A 285 -9.91 -1.31 9.53
C ASN A 285 -8.53 -0.88 8.99
N GLY A 286 -8.49 0.17 8.17
CA GLY A 286 -7.24 0.63 7.54
C GLY A 286 -6.27 1.15 8.59
N ASN A 287 -6.73 2.08 9.45
CA ASN A 287 -5.90 2.63 10.52
C ASN A 287 -5.52 1.55 11.54
N THR A 288 -6.39 0.56 11.79
CA THR A 288 -6.04 -0.58 12.65
C THR A 288 -4.94 -1.44 12.03
N ALA A 289 -4.96 -1.68 10.72
CA ALA A 289 -3.90 -2.40 10.02
C ALA A 289 -2.56 -1.64 10.07
N ASP A 290 -2.57 -0.33 9.86
CA ASP A 290 -1.38 0.51 9.95
C ASP A 290 -0.82 0.55 11.38
N ALA A 291 -1.69 0.56 12.40
CA ALA A 291 -1.28 0.48 13.79
C ALA A 291 -0.65 -0.89 14.15
N VAL A 292 -1.14 -1.98 13.57
CA VAL A 292 -0.52 -3.32 13.69
C VAL A 292 0.90 -3.29 13.11
N VAL A 293 1.08 -2.71 11.91
CA VAL A 293 2.41 -2.55 11.29
C VAL A 293 3.33 -1.68 12.17
N ALA A 294 2.82 -0.58 12.71
CA ALA A 294 3.58 0.31 13.59
C ALA A 294 4.06 -0.39 14.89
N LEU A 295 3.18 -1.15 15.55
CA LEU A 295 3.54 -1.92 16.74
C LEU A 295 4.57 -3.00 16.41
N ALA A 296 4.39 -3.72 15.31
CA ALA A 296 5.35 -4.72 14.84
C ALA A 296 6.73 -4.08 14.51
N ALA A 297 6.75 -2.91 13.86
CA ALA A 297 7.96 -2.15 13.57
C ALA A 297 8.75 -1.80 14.83
N GLN A 298 8.04 -1.51 15.93
CA GLN A 298 8.63 -1.21 17.23
C GLN A 298 9.01 -2.47 18.05
N GLY A 299 8.81 -3.66 17.48
CA GLY A 299 9.08 -4.95 18.11
C GLY A 299 8.01 -5.40 19.10
N GLN A 300 6.82 -4.80 19.06
CA GLN A 300 5.69 -5.05 19.96
C GLN A 300 4.63 -5.97 19.31
N VAL A 301 5.08 -7.09 18.75
CA VAL A 301 4.18 -8.06 18.07
C VAL A 301 3.14 -8.64 19.05
N ALA A 302 3.48 -8.79 20.33
CA ALA A 302 2.54 -9.26 21.36
C ALA A 302 1.35 -8.29 21.52
N GLN A 303 1.60 -6.99 21.50
CA GLN A 303 0.59 -5.93 21.59
C GLN A 303 -0.22 -5.84 20.28
N ALA A 304 0.41 -6.14 19.14
CA ALA A 304 -0.25 -6.19 17.84
C ALA A 304 -1.19 -7.40 17.66
N LYS A 305 -1.09 -8.43 18.52
CA LYS A 305 -1.88 -9.67 18.39
C LYS A 305 -3.39 -9.43 18.48
N LYS A 306 -3.85 -8.69 19.50
CA LYS A 306 -5.29 -8.40 19.67
C LYS A 306 -5.89 -7.66 18.47
N PRO A 307 -5.28 -6.56 17.98
CA PRO A 307 -5.81 -5.88 16.81
C PRO A 307 -5.70 -6.67 15.50
N LEU A 308 -4.66 -7.47 15.33
CA LEU A 308 -4.57 -8.40 14.19
C LEU A 308 -5.73 -9.40 14.20
N GLN A 309 -6.01 -10.03 15.35
CA GLN A 309 -7.15 -10.96 15.49
C GLN A 309 -8.50 -10.30 15.23
N TRP A 310 -8.63 -9.02 15.60
CA TRP A 310 -9.83 -8.26 15.26
C TRP A 310 -9.96 -8.06 13.74
N LEU A 311 -8.87 -7.73 13.04
CA LEU A 311 -8.86 -7.60 11.57
C LEU A 311 -9.22 -8.92 10.88
N GLU A 312 -8.69 -10.04 11.34
CA GLU A 312 -9.01 -11.39 10.82
C GLU A 312 -10.52 -11.65 10.85
N GLN A 313 -11.23 -11.14 11.86
CA GLN A 313 -12.66 -11.38 12.05
C GLN A 313 -13.56 -10.33 11.38
N ASN A 314 -13.06 -9.12 11.15
CA ASN A 314 -13.92 -7.96 10.84
C ASN A 314 -13.56 -7.22 9.53
N SER A 315 -12.43 -7.53 8.89
CA SER A 315 -11.94 -6.74 7.75
C SER A 315 -12.47 -7.18 6.38
N ALA A 316 -12.99 -8.41 6.24
CA ALA A 316 -13.33 -8.98 4.94
C ALA A 316 -14.30 -8.12 4.11
N ALA A 317 -15.40 -7.67 4.71
CA ALA A 317 -16.38 -6.82 4.03
C ALA A 317 -15.81 -5.45 3.65
N TRP A 318 -14.95 -4.89 4.52
CA TRP A 318 -14.26 -3.63 4.25
C TRP A 318 -13.25 -3.77 3.10
N ALA A 319 -12.45 -4.83 3.09
CA ALA A 319 -11.45 -5.06 2.05
C ALA A 319 -12.10 -5.30 0.69
N ALA A 320 -13.17 -6.10 0.64
CA ALA A 320 -13.94 -6.32 -0.59
C ALA A 320 -14.56 -5.02 -1.14
N LYS A 321 -15.03 -4.13 -0.26
CA LYS A 321 -15.60 -2.83 -0.66
C LYS A 321 -14.54 -1.80 -1.06
N SER A 322 -13.43 -1.75 -0.32
CA SER A 322 -12.39 -0.72 -0.47
C SER A 322 -11.38 -1.08 -1.55
N GLY A 323 -11.24 -2.35 -1.89
CA GLY A 323 -10.48 -2.83 -3.03
C GLY A 323 -8.98 -3.06 -2.74
N PRO A 324 -8.12 -2.97 -3.77
CA PRO A 324 -6.76 -3.51 -3.74
C PRO A 324 -5.86 -2.93 -2.63
N ALA A 325 -5.91 -1.62 -2.38
CA ALA A 325 -5.11 -1.00 -1.33
C ALA A 325 -5.45 -1.56 0.07
N ALA A 326 -6.73 -1.87 0.32
CA ALA A 326 -7.16 -2.43 1.59
C ALA A 326 -6.64 -3.86 1.79
N TYR A 327 -6.67 -4.70 0.76
CA TYR A 327 -6.02 -6.02 0.82
C TYR A 327 -4.51 -5.90 1.04
N ALA A 328 -3.84 -4.97 0.37
CA ALA A 328 -2.41 -4.73 0.56
C ALA A 328 -2.08 -4.33 2.00
N GLN A 329 -2.87 -3.45 2.63
CA GLN A 329 -2.70 -3.08 4.05
C GLN A 329 -2.83 -4.29 4.99
N LEU A 330 -3.82 -5.16 4.76
CA LEU A 330 -3.97 -6.40 5.54
C LEU A 330 -2.79 -7.35 5.33
N ILE A 331 -2.28 -7.46 4.10
CA ILE A 331 -1.08 -8.26 3.79
C ILE A 331 0.15 -7.70 4.52
N PHE A 332 0.32 -6.37 4.57
CA PHE A 332 1.42 -5.76 5.32
C PHE A 332 1.31 -6.01 6.83
N ALA A 333 0.10 -5.93 7.40
CA ALA A 333 -0.15 -6.24 8.81
C ALA A 333 0.15 -7.72 9.14
N ALA A 334 -0.31 -8.64 8.29
CA ALA A 334 -0.02 -10.07 8.41
C ALA A 334 1.50 -10.32 8.31
N HIS A 335 2.15 -9.78 7.28
CA HIS A 335 3.60 -9.91 7.07
C HIS A 335 4.40 -9.38 8.26
N ALA A 336 4.10 -8.17 8.74
CA ALA A 336 4.83 -7.53 9.84
C ALA A 336 4.71 -8.31 11.17
N THR A 337 3.63 -9.07 11.35
CA THR A 337 3.40 -9.90 12.54
C THR A 337 3.81 -11.36 12.37
N GLY A 338 4.25 -11.76 11.17
CA GLY A 338 4.62 -13.14 10.85
C GLY A 338 3.43 -14.07 10.64
N THR A 339 2.23 -13.53 10.44
CA THR A 339 1.01 -14.28 10.10
C THR A 339 0.95 -14.51 8.60
N ASP A 340 0.46 -15.68 8.17
CA ASP A 340 0.33 -15.99 6.75
C ASP A 340 -0.85 -15.21 6.13
N PRO A 341 -0.63 -14.29 5.18
CA PRO A 341 -1.72 -13.58 4.51
C PRO A 341 -2.60 -14.47 3.62
N ARG A 342 -2.20 -15.73 3.37
CA ARG A 342 -3.03 -16.73 2.66
C ARG A 342 -4.00 -17.47 3.57
N ASP A 343 -3.85 -17.33 4.89
CA ASP A 343 -4.78 -17.84 5.91
C ASP A 343 -5.05 -16.75 6.96
N PHE A 344 -5.75 -15.70 6.54
CA PHE A 344 -6.08 -14.55 7.37
C PHE A 344 -7.54 -14.63 7.82
N GLY A 345 -7.77 -15.22 8.99
CA GLY A 345 -9.14 -15.49 9.47
C GLY A 345 -9.92 -16.44 8.55
N GLY A 346 -9.23 -17.35 7.87
CA GLY A 346 -9.80 -18.26 6.87
C GLY A 346 -9.96 -17.66 5.46
N ALA A 347 -9.47 -16.43 5.22
CA ALA A 347 -9.44 -15.81 3.90
C ALA A 347 -8.02 -15.83 3.30
N ASP A 348 -7.92 -16.06 1.99
CA ASP A 348 -6.69 -15.86 1.23
C ASP A 348 -6.65 -14.42 0.67
N LEU A 349 -5.99 -13.51 1.39
CA LEU A 349 -5.88 -12.11 0.99
C LEU A 349 -5.09 -11.93 -0.31
N VAL A 350 -4.12 -12.82 -0.55
CA VAL A 350 -3.26 -12.77 -1.74
C VAL A 350 -4.07 -13.12 -2.98
N GLN A 351 -4.85 -14.20 -2.91
CA GLN A 351 -5.79 -14.58 -3.97
C GLN A 351 -6.81 -13.46 -4.21
N GLN A 352 -7.39 -12.89 -3.15
CA GLN A 352 -8.41 -11.84 -3.26
C GLN A 352 -7.85 -10.55 -3.87
N LEU A 353 -6.65 -10.11 -3.49
CA LEU A 353 -5.96 -8.97 -4.10
C LEU A 353 -5.71 -9.22 -5.60
N ASN A 354 -5.16 -10.38 -5.94
CA ASN A 354 -4.82 -10.74 -7.31
C ASN A 354 -6.06 -10.82 -8.21
N ALA A 355 -7.21 -11.22 -7.66
CA ALA A 355 -8.48 -11.25 -8.38
C ALA A 355 -9.03 -9.85 -8.74
N THR A 356 -8.45 -8.76 -8.21
CA THR A 356 -8.89 -7.39 -8.53
C THR A 356 -8.26 -6.78 -9.77
N GLY A 357 -7.32 -7.47 -10.43
CA GLY A 357 -6.59 -6.94 -11.59
C GLY A 357 -6.04 -8.04 -12.49
N PRO A 358 -5.02 -7.74 -13.32
CA PRO A 358 -4.37 -8.73 -14.17
C PRO A 358 -3.89 -9.96 -13.40
N ALA A 359 -4.05 -11.12 -14.01
CA ALA A 359 -3.60 -12.38 -13.45
C ALA A 359 -2.06 -12.33 -13.26
N PRO A 360 -1.55 -12.63 -12.06
CA PRO A 360 -0.11 -12.74 -11.83
C PRO A 360 0.50 -13.83 -12.71
N LYS A 361 1.71 -13.61 -13.21
CA LYS A 361 2.46 -14.67 -13.91
C LYS A 361 3.02 -15.64 -12.88
N THR A 362 2.91 -16.94 -13.15
CA THR A 362 3.57 -17.95 -12.32
C THR A 362 5.04 -18.07 -12.74
N ALA A 363 5.93 -18.42 -11.81
CA ALA A 363 7.38 -18.51 -12.06
C ALA A 363 7.76 -19.51 -13.19
N THR A 364 6.83 -20.36 -13.62
CA THR A 364 6.97 -21.29 -14.75
C THR A 364 6.75 -20.66 -16.12
N ASP A 365 6.21 -19.45 -16.21
CA ASP A 365 5.87 -18.80 -17.49
C ASP A 365 7.07 -18.22 -18.23
N ASP A 366 8.24 -18.10 -17.58
CA ASP A 366 9.49 -17.62 -18.20
C ASP A 366 10.24 -18.75 -18.96
N SER A 367 9.73 -19.98 -18.98
CA SER A 367 10.40 -21.15 -19.61
C SER A 367 9.80 -21.59 -20.95
N ALA A 368 8.84 -20.87 -21.51
CA ALA A 368 8.22 -21.20 -22.79
C ALA A 368 8.40 -20.07 -23.80
N GLY A 369 9.51 -20.07 -24.53
CA GLY A 369 9.72 -19.12 -25.61
C GLY A 369 11.12 -19.09 -26.22
N ASP A 370 11.81 -20.23 -26.27
CA ASP A 370 12.93 -20.43 -27.20
C ASP A 370 12.54 -21.64 -28.08
N THR A 371 11.79 -21.36 -29.14
CA THR A 371 11.54 -22.33 -30.21
C THR A 371 12.25 -21.81 -31.44
N ASP A 372 13.39 -22.44 -31.72
CA ASP A 372 14.11 -22.34 -32.97
C ASP A 372 13.17 -22.55 -34.17
N ASP A 373 13.25 -21.60 -35.09
CA ASP A 373 12.67 -21.66 -36.42
C ASP A 373 13.13 -22.93 -37.16
N SER A 374 12.18 -23.75 -37.58
CA SER A 374 12.38 -24.64 -38.72
C SER A 374 11.11 -24.74 -39.58
N ASP A 375 11.26 -24.19 -40.79
CA ASP A 375 10.41 -24.25 -41.97
C ASP A 375 9.72 -25.61 -42.19
N GLY A 376 8.43 -25.59 -42.54
CA GLY A 376 7.71 -26.77 -43.04
C GLY A 376 6.23 -26.54 -43.25
N GLY A 377 5.83 -26.31 -44.51
CA GLY A 377 4.52 -25.81 -44.91
C GLY A 377 3.31 -26.74 -44.80
N ASP A 378 2.16 -26.08 -44.91
CA ASP A 378 0.77 -26.53 -44.88
C ASP A 378 0.40 -27.54 -46.01
N ILE A 379 0.00 -28.78 -45.66
CA ILE A 379 -0.62 -29.78 -46.56
C ILE A 379 -1.70 -30.62 -45.83
N TRP A 380 -2.96 -30.19 -45.96
CA TRP A 380 -4.10 -30.89 -46.58
C TRP A 380 -4.49 -32.37 -46.23
N TRP A 381 -5.52 -32.53 -45.38
CA TRP A 381 -6.78 -33.33 -45.49
C TRP A 381 -6.95 -34.78 -46.01
N MET A 382 -5.97 -35.66 -46.16
CA MET A 382 -6.29 -37.02 -46.66
C MET A 382 -5.56 -38.14 -45.91
N VAL A 383 -6.18 -38.74 -44.89
CA VAL A 383 -6.47 -40.19 -44.82
C VAL A 383 -7.61 -40.39 -43.80
N GLY A 384 -8.85 -40.33 -44.29
CA GLY A 384 -9.99 -40.96 -43.64
C GLY A 384 -10.16 -42.41 -44.11
N ALA A 385 -10.98 -43.16 -43.37
CA ALA A 385 -11.58 -44.43 -43.76
C ALA A 385 -10.64 -45.65 -43.80
N GLY A 386 -10.53 -46.32 -42.66
CA GLY A 386 -10.05 -47.70 -42.61
C GLY A 386 -9.95 -48.24 -41.20
N LEU A 387 -11.11 -48.54 -40.57
CA LEU A 387 -11.31 -49.73 -39.71
C LEU A 387 -12.70 -49.67 -39.05
N ALA A 388 -13.70 -50.05 -39.84
CA ALA A 388 -14.89 -50.72 -39.35
C ALA A 388 -14.78 -52.19 -39.76
N ALA A 389 -14.31 -53.06 -38.85
CA ALA A 389 -14.57 -54.50 -38.82
C ALA A 389 -13.79 -55.14 -37.67
N GLY A 390 -14.47 -55.93 -36.83
CA GLY A 390 -13.81 -56.99 -36.04
C GLY A 390 -13.87 -56.82 -34.53
N ALA A 391 -15.07 -56.99 -33.96
CA ALA A 391 -15.19 -57.50 -32.60
C ALA A 391 -14.71 -58.97 -32.56
N GLY A 392 -13.95 -59.34 -31.52
CA GLY A 392 -13.83 -60.74 -31.11
C GLY A 392 -12.46 -61.16 -30.58
N ILE A 393 -12.48 -61.73 -29.37
CA ILE A 393 -11.48 -62.64 -28.77
C ILE A 393 -10.29 -61.89 -28.13
N GLY A 394 -10.08 -61.85 -26.81
CA GLY A 394 -10.40 -62.81 -25.77
C GLY A 394 -9.22 -63.76 -25.53
N PHE A 395 -8.54 -63.58 -24.38
CA PHE A 395 -7.64 -64.53 -23.71
C PHE A 395 -6.17 -64.66 -24.15
N LEU A 396 -5.30 -64.37 -23.15
CA LEU A 396 -4.04 -65.04 -22.72
C LEU A 396 -2.90 -65.20 -23.77
N ILE A 397 -1.62 -65.02 -23.45
CA ILE A 397 -0.83 -65.81 -22.50
C ILE A 397 0.47 -65.05 -22.19
N SER A 398 0.73 -64.88 -20.88
CA SER A 398 2.05 -64.68 -20.28
C SER A 398 2.86 -65.99 -20.35
N GLY A 399 4.11 -65.98 -20.81
CA GLY A 399 4.85 -67.26 -20.89
C GLY A 399 6.28 -67.24 -21.42
N ARG A 400 7.22 -66.89 -20.53
CA ARG A 400 8.55 -67.51 -20.37
C ARG A 400 9.46 -67.70 -21.59
N ASN A 401 10.44 -66.79 -21.65
CA ASN A 401 11.82 -67.11 -21.99
C ASN A 401 12.33 -68.37 -21.24
N LYS A 402 12.76 -69.40 -21.99
CA LYS A 402 13.88 -70.33 -21.69
C LYS A 402 13.88 -71.54 -22.63
N ARG A 403 14.82 -71.59 -23.58
CA ARG A 403 15.53 -72.81 -24.08
C ARG A 403 16.89 -72.36 -24.61
N ARG A 404 18.02 -72.61 -23.93
CA ARG A 404 18.90 -73.80 -23.97
C ARG A 404 19.28 -74.28 -25.39
N LYS A 405 20.54 -73.94 -25.72
CA LYS A 405 21.59 -74.57 -26.57
C LYS A 405 21.54 -76.10 -26.74
N PRO A 406 22.33 -76.73 -27.66
CA PRO A 406 23.50 -76.22 -28.41
C PRO A 406 23.22 -75.43 -29.66
#